data_AF-A0A2E9U7V9-F1
#
_entry.id   AF-A0A2E9U7V9-F1
#
_cell.length_a   1.000
_cell.length_b   1.000
_cell.length_c   1.000
_cell.angle_alpha   90.00
_cell.angle_beta   90.00
_cell.angle_gamma   90.00
#
_symmetry.space_group_name_H-M   'P 1'
#
loop_
_entity.id
_entity.type
_entity.pdbx_description
1 polymer ?
#
loop_
_entity_poly.entity_id
_entity_poly.type
_entity_poly.pdbx_seq_one_letter_code
_entity_poly.pdbx_strand_id
1 'polypeptide(L)'
;MSFGAGDRAQLDEIRSHYHNARAASVSVMRWVQRRDGYISDTALQDVAEYLELPAADLEGLATFYNLLFRKPVGNHVIKVCDSVSCWM
;
A
#
# COMPACT_ATOMS: atom_id res chain seq x y z
N MET A 1 -4.38 -16.12 -2.02
CA MET A 1 -5.31 -15.64 -3.08
C MET A 1 -6.44 -14.81 -2.45
N SER A 2 -6.13 -13.59 -1.98
CA SER A 2 -7.09 -12.70 -1.29
C SER A 2 -7.70 -11.59 -2.18
N PHE A 3 -7.41 -11.58 -3.49
CA PHE A 3 -8.01 -10.61 -4.43
C PHE A 3 -9.17 -11.25 -5.18
N GLY A 4 -10.39 -10.74 -4.93
CA GLY A 4 -11.58 -11.11 -5.70
C GLY A 4 -11.52 -10.63 -7.15
N ALA A 5 -12.48 -11.06 -7.98
CA ALA A 5 -12.54 -10.65 -9.40
C ALA A 5 -12.69 -9.11 -9.57
N GLY A 6 -13.42 -8.44 -8.67
CA GLY A 6 -13.54 -6.98 -8.66
C GLY A 6 -12.26 -6.26 -8.23
N ASP A 7 -11.47 -6.89 -7.36
CA ASP A 7 -10.20 -6.33 -6.86
C ASP A 7 -9.16 -6.26 -7.98
N ARG A 8 -9.07 -7.32 -8.81
CA ARG A 8 -8.13 -7.35 -9.94
C ARG A 8 -8.41 -6.24 -10.96
N ALA A 9 -9.67 -5.96 -11.27
CA ALA A 9 -10.02 -4.89 -12.21
C ALA A 9 -9.54 -3.51 -11.72
N GLN A 10 -9.71 -3.20 -10.42
CA GLN A 10 -9.19 -1.96 -9.85
C GLN A 10 -7.66 -1.92 -9.81
N LEU A 11 -7.01 -3.04 -9.50
CA LEU A 11 -5.55 -3.12 -9.50
C LEU A 11 -4.97 -2.91 -10.91
N ASP A 12 -5.61 -3.48 -11.94
CA ASP A 12 -5.21 -3.33 -13.34
C ASP A 12 -5.42 -1.89 -13.83
N GLU A 13 -6.50 -1.24 -13.43
CA GLU A 13 -6.73 0.19 -13.66
C GLU A 13 -5.61 1.03 -13.02
N ILE A 14 -5.30 0.80 -11.74
CA ILE A 14 -4.21 1.49 -11.04
C ILE A 14 -2.88 1.27 -11.77
N ARG A 15 -2.60 0.03 -12.18
CA ARG A 15 -1.37 -0.33 -12.90
C ARG A 15 -1.27 0.37 -14.25
N SER A 16 -2.39 0.60 -14.94
CA SER A 16 -2.41 1.25 -16.26
C SER A 16 -1.88 2.70 -16.24
N HIS A 17 -1.94 3.37 -15.09
CA HIS A 17 -1.41 4.73 -14.92
C HIS A 17 0.12 4.78 -14.80
N TYR A 18 0.80 3.64 -14.71
CA TYR A 18 2.24 3.57 -14.48
C TYR A 18 2.94 2.73 -15.55
N HIS A 19 4.10 3.22 -16.01
CA HIS A 19 4.94 2.49 -16.96
C HIS A 19 5.73 1.35 -16.30
N ASN A 20 5.88 1.35 -14.96
CA ASN A 20 6.69 0.38 -14.22
C ASN A 20 5.91 -0.17 -13.02
N ALA A 21 5.94 -1.49 -12.82
CA ALA A 21 5.36 -2.18 -11.67
C ALA A 21 5.86 -1.62 -10.33
N ARG A 22 7.15 -1.24 -10.25
CA ARG A 22 7.72 -0.60 -9.06
C ARG A 22 7.10 0.75 -8.76
N ALA A 23 6.72 1.53 -9.78
CA ALA A 23 6.03 2.80 -9.58
C ALA A 23 4.57 2.60 -9.13
N ALA A 24 3.91 1.53 -9.61
CA ALA A 24 2.56 1.17 -9.19
C ALA A 24 2.49 0.61 -7.74
N SER A 25 3.60 0.09 -7.21
CA SER A 25 3.67 -0.60 -5.92
C SER A 25 3.07 0.17 -4.75
N VAL A 26 3.39 1.45 -4.59
CA VAL A 26 2.85 2.29 -3.51
C VAL A 26 1.34 2.50 -3.67
N SER A 27 0.86 2.68 -4.89
CA SER A 27 -0.57 2.89 -5.18
C SER A 27 -1.38 1.63 -4.94
N VAL A 28 -0.85 0.47 -5.33
CA VAL A 28 -1.45 -0.85 -5.06
C VAL A 28 -1.46 -1.14 -3.55
N MET A 29 -0.35 -0.93 -2.84
CA MET A 29 -0.28 -1.10 -1.39
C MET A 29 -1.25 -0.18 -0.64
N ARG A 30 -1.41 1.07 -1.10
CA ARG A 30 -2.41 1.99 -0.57
C ARG A 30 -3.84 1.52 -0.80
N TRP A 31 -4.12 0.90 -1.94
CA TRP A 31 -5.44 0.33 -2.22
C TRP A 31 -5.75 -0.82 -1.24
N VAL A 32 -4.81 -1.75 -1.05
CA VAL A 32 -4.93 -2.84 -0.08
C VAL A 32 -5.15 -2.31 1.33
N GLN A 33 -4.36 -1.33 1.75
CA GLN A 33 -4.51 -0.71 3.06
C GLN A 33 -5.87 -0.03 3.26
N ARG A 34 -6.50 0.55 2.21
CA ARG A 34 -7.84 1.13 2.35
C ARG A 34 -8.92 0.05 2.57
N ARG A 35 -8.73 -1.12 1.98
CA ARG A 35 -9.64 -2.26 2.13
C ARG A 35 -9.49 -2.93 3.50
N ASP A 36 -8.26 -3.19 3.90
CA ASP A 36 -7.93 -4.04 5.06
C ASP A 36 -7.51 -3.22 6.31
N GLY A 37 -7.40 -1.89 6.19
CA GLY A 37 -6.95 -0.95 7.24
C GLY A 37 -5.43 -0.87 7.40
N TYR A 38 -4.73 -1.98 7.16
CA TYR A 38 -3.26 -2.09 7.20
C TYR A 38 -2.77 -3.15 6.21
N ILE A 39 -1.46 -3.23 6.00
CA ILE A 39 -0.83 -4.20 5.11
C ILE A 39 -0.29 -5.35 5.95
N SER A 40 -0.94 -6.51 5.90
CA SER A 40 -0.46 -7.76 6.51
C SER A 40 0.64 -8.41 5.67
N ASP A 41 1.36 -9.38 6.25
CA ASP A 41 2.38 -10.15 5.51
C ASP A 41 1.77 -10.93 4.34
N THR A 42 0.58 -11.50 4.54
CA THR A 42 -0.16 -12.21 3.50
C THR A 42 -0.55 -11.28 2.36
N ALA A 43 -1.04 -10.08 2.68
CA ALA A 43 -1.41 -9.09 1.67
C ALA A 43 -0.18 -8.56 0.92
N LEU A 44 0.95 -8.40 1.60
CA LEU A 44 2.21 -7.99 0.96
C LEU A 44 2.73 -9.05 -0.01
N GLN A 45 2.64 -10.34 0.36
CA GLN A 45 2.98 -11.44 -0.56
C GLN A 45 2.04 -11.49 -1.77
N ASP A 46 0.73 -11.36 -1.56
CA ASP A 46 -0.24 -11.32 -2.66
C ASP A 46 0.06 -10.14 -3.63
N VAL A 47 0.46 -8.96 -3.11
CA VAL A 47 0.88 -7.81 -3.94
C VAL A 47 2.21 -8.08 -4.66
N ALA A 48 3.16 -8.74 -4.00
CA ALA A 48 4.45 -9.11 -4.59
C ALA A 48 4.25 -10.02 -5.81
N GLU A 49 3.39 -11.03 -5.67
CA GLU A 49 3.01 -11.92 -6.77
C GLU A 49 2.29 -11.17 -7.90
N TYR A 50 1.35 -10.27 -7.57
CA TYR A 50 0.62 -9.49 -8.58
C TYR A 50 1.51 -8.53 -9.40
N LEU A 51 2.48 -7.90 -8.75
CA LEU A 51 3.39 -6.95 -9.39
C LEU A 51 4.65 -7.60 -9.96
N GLU A 52 4.85 -8.91 -9.74
CA GLU A 52 6.06 -9.66 -10.10
C GLU A 52 7.33 -9.01 -9.50
N LEU A 53 7.24 -8.55 -8.25
CA LEU A 53 8.33 -7.91 -7.52
C LEU A 53 8.76 -8.76 -6.32
N PRO A 54 10.04 -8.69 -5.90
CA PRO A 54 10.46 -9.33 -4.66
C PRO A 54 9.70 -8.77 -3.46
N ALA A 55 9.19 -9.66 -2.60
CA ALA A 55 8.52 -9.24 -1.36
C ALA A 55 9.41 -8.36 -0.48
N ALA A 56 10.72 -8.60 -0.48
CA ALA A 56 11.70 -7.78 0.25
C ALA A 56 11.73 -6.31 -0.21
N ASP A 57 11.54 -6.06 -1.51
CA ASP A 57 11.49 -4.69 -2.03
C ASP A 57 10.22 -3.98 -1.57
N LEU A 58 9.09 -4.69 -1.55
CA LEU A 58 7.83 -4.16 -1.03
C LEU A 58 7.88 -3.93 0.49
N GLU A 59 8.53 -4.82 1.24
CA GLU A 59 8.77 -4.63 2.67
C GLU A 59 9.59 -3.37 2.95
N GLY A 60 10.66 -3.15 2.17
CA GLY A 60 11.47 -1.94 2.25
C GLY A 60 10.64 -0.68 1.98
N LEU A 61 9.77 -0.70 0.97
CA LEU A 61 8.88 0.43 0.68
C LEU A 61 7.84 0.65 1.79
N ALA A 62 7.25 -0.42 2.31
CA ALA A 62 6.20 -0.32 3.33
C ALA A 62 6.73 0.14 4.69
N THR A 63 8.01 -0.12 4.98
CA THR A 63 8.70 0.40 6.17
C THR A 63 9.29 1.80 5.96
N PHE A 64 9.59 2.18 4.72
CA PHE A 64 10.10 3.51 4.38
C PHE A 64 9.04 4.62 4.41
N TYR A 65 7.82 4.34 3.93
CA TYR A 65 6.76 5.35 3.86
C TYR A 65 5.92 5.39 5.14
N ASN A 66 5.93 6.54 5.83
CA ASN A 66 5.15 6.80 7.05
C ASN A 66 3.62 6.66 6.91
N LEU A 67 3.09 6.62 5.68
CA LEU A 67 1.65 6.51 5.41
C LEU A 67 1.22 5.09 5.02
N LEU A 68 2.17 4.15 4.97
CA LEU A 68 1.91 2.72 4.81
C LEU A 68 1.97 2.06 6.19
N PHE A 69 0.89 1.40 6.59
CA PHE A 69 0.76 0.83 7.94
C PHE A 69 0.99 -0.68 7.88
N ARG A 70 2.04 -1.15 8.56
CA ARG A 70 2.35 -2.60 8.72
C ARG A 70 1.71 -3.23 9.96
N LYS A 71 1.03 -2.44 10.78
CA LYS A 71 0.35 -2.86 12.00
C LYS A 71 -1.10 -2.41 11.96
N PRO A 72 -2.03 -3.14 12.61
CA PRO A 72 -3.42 -2.74 12.67
C PRO A 72 -3.55 -1.34 13.29
N VAL A 73 -4.28 -0.48 12.60
CA VAL A 73 -4.60 0.89 13.03
C VAL A 73 -6.10 1.01 13.26
N GLY A 74 -6.51 2.04 14.01
CA GLY A 74 -7.93 2.32 14.18
C GLY A 74 -8.61 2.76 12.87
N ASN A 75 -9.94 2.67 12.84
CA ASN A 75 -10.76 3.05 11.67
C ASN A 75 -10.52 4.51 11.23
N HIS A 76 -10.12 5.38 12.15
CA HIS A 76 -9.78 6.77 11.89
C HIS A 76 -8.36 7.04 12.37
N VAL A 77 -7.47 7.39 11.44
CA VAL A 77 -6.09 7.80 11.74
C VAL A 77 -5.99 9.31 11.61
N ILE A 78 -5.91 10.01 12.75
CA ILE A 78 -5.73 11.46 12.80
C ILE A 78 -4.23 11.76 12.65
N LYS A 79 -3.86 12.45 11.57
CA LYS A 79 -2.48 12.87 11.30
C LYS A 79 -2.36 14.35 11.65
N VAL A 80 -1.61 14.64 12.71
CA VAL A 80 -1.33 16.01 13.14
C VAL A 80 -0.02 16.46 12.53
N CYS A 81 -0.01 17.66 11.98
CA CYS A 81 1.21 18.29 11.50
C CYS A 81 2.12 18.63 12.69
N ASP A 82 3.35 18.16 12.67
CA ASP A 82 4.38 18.43 13.68
C ASP A 82 5.49 19.36 13.15
N SER A 83 5.33 19.90 11.94
CA SER A 83 6.26 20.87 11.35
C SER A 83 6.22 22.20 12.10
N VAL A 84 7.36 22.91 12.12
CA VAL A 84 7.51 24.22 12.77
C VAL A 84 6.44 25.23 12.34
N SER A 85 5.97 25.17 11.08
CA SER A 85 4.94 26.07 10.58
C SER A 85 3.55 25.84 11.18
N CYS A 86 3.28 24.63 11.70
CA CYS A 86 2.02 24.30 12.36
C CYS A 86 2.08 24.56 13.87
N TRP A 87 3.29 24.71 14.41
CA TRP A 87 3.52 25.09 15.81
C TRP A 87 3.39 26.61 16.03
N MET A 88 3.74 27.40 15.02
CA MET A 88 3.66 28.86 15.02
C MET A 88 2.25 29.34 14.67
#